data_AF-A0A7I7MA02-F1
#
_entry.id   AF-A0A7I7MA02-F1
#
_cell.length_a   1.000
_cell.length_b   1.000
_cell.length_c   1.000
_cell.angle_alpha   90.00
_cell.angle_beta   90.00
_cell.angle_gamma   90.00
#
_symmetry.space_group_name_H-M   'P 1'
#
loop_
_entity.id
_entity.type
_entity.pdbx_description
1 polymer ?
#
loop_
_entity_poly.entity_id
_entity_poly.type
_entity_poly.pdbx_seq_one_letter_code
_entity_poly.pdbx_strand_id
1 'polypeptide(L)'
;MTVNTDSATDSETAGEPTEGETATAATDSATAEPSVDSDDSTGSEADETDAATEESEEPKADREAARYRRQLRDTEAERDRLATQVESYHRAEVERLASSRLIDARDFWAGGATLDSLLNDAGQVDPVRVAQAVRDLAASRPHWCKNAAAPAGSVTPGARKPDTSGDDDASTTTWGDVFTRARTGTVEAG
;
A
#
# COMPACT_ATOMS: atom_id res chain seq x y z
N MET A 1 -42.32 -39.81 -2.61
CA MET A 1 -41.54 -40.66 -1.69
C MET A 1 -40.18 -39.99 -1.51
N THR A 2 -40.07 -38.86 -0.82
CA THR A 2 -39.87 -38.73 0.65
C THR A 2 -38.85 -39.72 1.20
N VAL A 3 -37.66 -39.23 1.54
CA VAL A 3 -37.27 -39.03 2.95
C VAL A 3 -36.21 -37.93 3.04
N ASN A 4 -36.57 -36.84 3.71
CA ASN A 4 -35.64 -35.91 4.35
C ASN A 4 -34.91 -36.65 5.48
N THR A 5 -33.64 -36.32 5.71
CA THR A 5 -33.03 -36.52 7.02
C THR A 5 -32.22 -35.27 7.35
N ASP A 6 -32.84 -34.46 8.19
CA ASP A 6 -32.26 -33.37 8.97
C ASP A 6 -31.27 -33.96 9.97
N SER A 7 -30.06 -33.38 10.06
CA SER A 7 -29.16 -33.59 11.19
C SER A 7 -28.74 -32.23 11.71
N ALA A 8 -29.64 -31.63 12.49
CA ALA A 8 -29.32 -30.62 13.48
C ALA A 8 -28.49 -31.27 14.59
N THR A 9 -27.34 -30.68 14.92
CA THR A 9 -26.72 -30.87 16.23
C THR A 9 -26.35 -29.51 16.77
N ASP A 10 -27.19 -29.05 17.69
CA ASP A 10 -26.95 -27.98 18.64
C ASP A 10 -25.81 -28.40 19.59
N SER A 11 -24.91 -27.47 19.90
CA SER A 11 -24.03 -27.58 21.07
C SER A 11 -23.78 -26.18 21.61
N GLU A 12 -24.81 -25.73 22.30
CA GLU A 12 -24.78 -24.75 23.37
C GLU A 12 -23.73 -25.18 24.42
N THR A 13 -22.77 -24.31 24.70
CA THR A 13 -21.94 -24.38 25.92
C THR A 13 -21.81 -22.96 26.47
N ALA A 14 -22.72 -22.66 27.39
CA ALA A 14 -22.64 -21.53 28.29
C ALA A 14 -21.51 -21.77 29.31
N GLY A 15 -20.67 -20.75 29.51
CA GLY A 15 -19.55 -20.79 30.44
C GLY A 15 -18.91 -19.43 30.66
N GLU A 16 -19.66 -18.50 31.25
CA GLU A 16 -19.17 -17.41 32.12
C GLU A 16 -20.01 -17.50 33.41
N PRO A 17 -19.52 -17.11 34.61
CA PRO A 17 -18.63 -15.98 34.85
C PRO A 17 -17.50 -16.25 35.88
N THR A 18 -16.43 -15.45 35.87
CA THR A 18 -15.71 -15.16 37.13
C THR A 18 -15.12 -13.78 37.10
N GLU A 19 -15.70 -12.96 37.97
CA GLU A 19 -15.37 -11.60 38.31
C GLU A 19 -13.96 -11.49 38.91
N GLY A 20 -13.23 -10.47 38.47
CA GLY A 20 -11.94 -10.04 38.98
C GLY A 20 -11.89 -8.51 38.94
N GLU A 21 -12.76 -7.91 39.73
CA GLU A 21 -12.83 -6.49 40.05
C GLU A 21 -11.59 -6.06 40.86
N THR A 22 -10.85 -5.05 40.39
CA THR A 22 -10.48 -3.89 41.22
C THR A 22 -9.93 -2.73 40.39
N ALA A 23 -10.74 -1.68 40.36
CA ALA A 23 -10.38 -0.30 40.69
C ALA A 23 -9.59 0.59 39.69
N THR A 24 -10.38 1.42 39.00
CA THR A 24 -10.39 2.89 39.11
C THR A 24 -9.18 3.68 38.59
N ALA A 25 -9.32 4.19 37.37
CA ALA A 25 -9.03 5.58 37.06
C ALA A 25 -9.99 6.06 35.96
N ALA A 26 -11.11 6.66 36.38
CA ALA A 26 -11.95 7.46 35.50
C ALA A 26 -11.16 8.72 35.09
N THR A 27 -10.73 8.78 33.84
CA THR A 27 -10.34 10.05 33.19
C THR A 27 -11.43 10.38 32.19
N ASP A 28 -12.43 11.08 32.70
CA ASP A 28 -13.36 11.87 31.92
C ASP A 28 -12.57 12.98 31.23
N SER A 29 -12.37 12.85 29.92
CA SER A 29 -11.79 13.91 29.09
C SER A 29 -12.70 14.10 27.89
N ALA A 30 -13.77 14.85 28.15
CA ALA A 30 -14.43 15.80 27.27
C ALA A 30 -14.20 15.58 25.76
N THR A 31 -15.24 15.05 25.13
CA THR A 31 -15.59 15.29 23.72
C THR A 31 -15.52 16.79 23.44
N ALA A 32 -14.39 17.23 22.90
CA ALA A 32 -14.26 18.53 22.25
C ALA A 32 -14.67 18.36 20.79
N GLU A 33 -15.93 18.66 20.50
CA GLU A 33 -16.38 18.92 19.14
C GLU A 33 -15.56 20.09 18.56
N PRO A 34 -14.92 19.96 17.39
CA PRO A 34 -14.47 21.13 16.67
C PRO A 34 -15.72 21.87 16.17
N SER A 35 -16.11 22.90 16.92
CA SER A 35 -17.01 23.96 16.50
C SER A 35 -16.45 24.59 15.22
N VAL A 36 -16.95 24.17 14.07
CA VAL A 36 -16.84 24.95 12.83
C VAL A 36 -17.82 26.10 12.94
N ASP A 37 -17.25 27.27 13.17
CA ASP A 37 -17.89 28.56 13.05
C ASP A 37 -18.29 28.74 11.56
N SER A 38 -19.49 28.27 11.22
CA SER A 38 -20.15 28.60 9.96
C SER A 38 -21.07 29.79 10.22
N ASP A 39 -20.45 30.97 10.24
CA ASP A 39 -21.13 32.22 9.91
C ASP A 39 -21.44 32.19 8.41
N ASP A 40 -22.60 31.63 8.07
CA ASP A 40 -23.34 31.97 6.86
C ASP A 40 -24.81 32.14 7.24
N SER A 41 -25.06 33.16 8.05
CA SER A 41 -26.36 33.83 8.05
C SER A 41 -26.49 34.61 6.74
N THR A 42 -26.84 33.91 5.66
CA THR A 42 -27.62 34.50 4.58
C THR A 42 -29.04 33.97 4.66
N GLY A 43 -29.74 34.44 5.70
CA GLY A 43 -31.20 34.52 5.68
C GLY A 43 -31.61 35.39 4.50
N SER A 44 -31.86 34.76 3.36
CA SER A 44 -32.59 35.38 2.26
C SER A 44 -34.05 35.34 2.65
N GLU A 45 -34.50 36.34 3.42
CA GLU A 45 -35.89 36.77 3.39
C GLU A 45 -36.22 37.16 1.95
N ALA A 46 -36.83 36.22 1.21
CA ALA A 46 -37.55 36.52 0.00
C ALA A 46 -39.03 36.41 0.33
N ASP A 47 -39.53 37.51 0.87
CA ASP A 47 -40.81 38.13 0.55
C ASP A 47 -41.99 37.16 0.33
N GLU A 48 -42.86 37.08 1.34
CA GLU A 48 -44.26 36.72 1.17
C GLU A 48 -44.94 37.79 0.29
N THR A 49 -44.75 37.72 -1.03
CA THR A 49 -45.67 38.38 -1.96
C THR A 49 -46.82 37.41 -2.26
N ASP A 50 -47.89 37.58 -1.49
CA ASP A 50 -49.24 37.13 -1.83
C ASP A 50 -49.63 37.77 -3.18
N ALA A 51 -49.39 37.03 -4.26
CA ALA A 51 -49.96 37.31 -5.56
C ALA A 51 -50.57 36.00 -6.08
N ALA A 52 -51.85 35.84 -5.80
CA ALA A 52 -52.73 34.94 -6.52
C ALA A 52 -52.50 35.11 -8.04
N THR A 53 -51.86 34.13 -8.66
CA THR A 53 -51.83 33.98 -10.12
C THR A 53 -51.92 32.49 -10.41
N GLU A 54 -53.04 32.11 -11.00
CA GLU A 54 -53.24 30.76 -11.51
C GLU A 54 -52.24 30.44 -12.64
N GLU A 55 -51.86 29.17 -12.69
CA GLU A 55 -51.23 28.47 -13.83
C GLU A 55 -49.87 28.98 -14.35
N SER A 56 -48.80 28.44 -13.76
CA SER A 56 -47.72 27.85 -14.56
C SER A 56 -46.95 26.84 -13.69
N GLU A 57 -47.01 25.56 -14.05
CA GLU A 57 -46.16 24.50 -13.47
C GLU A 57 -44.69 24.62 -13.95
N GLU A 58 -44.43 25.45 -14.96
CA GLU A 58 -43.14 25.66 -15.63
C GLU A 58 -41.98 26.11 -14.72
N PRO A 59 -42.09 27.13 -13.84
CA PRO A 59 -40.98 27.59 -13.01
C PRO A 59 -40.56 26.57 -11.92
N LYS A 60 -41.46 25.65 -11.53
CA LYS A 60 -41.13 24.57 -10.60
C LYS A 60 -40.40 23.43 -11.32
N ALA A 61 -40.85 23.07 -12.52
CA ALA A 61 -40.21 22.04 -13.35
C ALA A 61 -38.76 22.40 -13.70
N ASP A 62 -38.48 23.65 -14.08
CA ASP A 62 -37.12 24.11 -14.39
C ASP A 62 -36.18 24.06 -13.18
N ARG A 63 -36.70 24.39 -11.99
CA ARG A 63 -35.95 24.34 -10.73
C ARG A 63 -35.60 22.89 -10.35
N GLU A 64 -36.55 21.97 -10.52
CA GLU A 64 -36.30 20.54 -10.30
C GLU A 64 -35.29 19.98 -11.30
N ALA A 65 -35.44 20.32 -12.59
CA ALA A 65 -34.48 19.92 -13.62
C ALA A 65 -33.06 20.47 -13.38
N ALA A 66 -32.95 21.70 -12.85
CA ALA A 66 -31.66 22.26 -12.44
C ALA A 66 -31.06 21.52 -11.25
N ARG A 67 -31.90 21.17 -10.25
CA ARG A 67 -31.49 20.38 -9.08
C ARG A 67 -30.99 19.00 -9.48
N TYR A 68 -31.71 18.27 -10.33
CA TYR A 68 -31.29 16.94 -10.78
C TYR A 68 -29.99 16.97 -11.59
N ARG A 69 -29.80 18.00 -12.44
CA ARG A 69 -28.53 18.18 -13.15
C ARG A 69 -27.36 18.44 -12.21
N ARG A 70 -27.58 19.17 -11.12
CA ARG A 70 -26.57 19.38 -10.08
C ARG A 70 -26.26 18.06 -9.37
N GLN A 71 -27.28 17.36 -8.90
CA GLN A 71 -27.13 16.07 -8.22
C GLN A 71 -26.40 15.05 -9.09
N LEU A 72 -26.70 14.96 -10.39
CA LEU A 72 -26.01 14.06 -11.31
C LEU A 72 -24.50 14.36 -11.36
N ARG A 73 -24.11 15.62 -11.56
CA ARG A 73 -22.69 15.99 -11.58
C ARG A 73 -22.00 15.76 -10.25
N ASP A 74 -22.68 16.05 -9.15
CA ASP A 74 -22.15 15.79 -7.81
C ASP A 74 -21.90 14.28 -7.61
N THR A 75 -22.82 13.42 -8.07
CA THR A 75 -22.64 11.96 -8.01
C THR A 75 -21.55 11.43 -8.93
N GLU A 76 -21.41 11.99 -10.14
CA GLU A 76 -20.33 11.63 -11.07
C GLU A 76 -18.97 12.03 -10.51
N ALA A 77 -18.87 13.23 -9.92
CA ALA A 77 -17.66 13.70 -9.26
C ALA A 77 -17.27 12.80 -8.08
N GLU A 78 -18.24 12.38 -7.26
CA GLU A 78 -17.98 11.46 -6.15
C GLU A 78 -17.56 10.07 -6.64
N ARG A 79 -18.19 9.55 -7.71
CA ARG A 79 -17.78 8.29 -8.34
C ARG A 79 -16.33 8.37 -8.82
N ASP A 80 -15.95 9.46 -9.50
CA ASP A 80 -14.60 9.62 -10.04
C ASP A 80 -13.55 9.77 -8.93
N ARG A 81 -13.94 10.46 -7.84
CA ARG A 81 -13.12 10.55 -6.63
C ARG A 81 -12.90 9.17 -6.00
N LEU A 82 -13.96 8.36 -5.86
CA LEU A 82 -13.85 7.01 -5.32
C LEU A 82 -13.05 6.09 -6.23
N ALA A 83 -13.25 6.18 -7.55
CA ALA A 83 -12.47 5.41 -8.53
C ALA A 83 -10.98 5.71 -8.41
N THR A 84 -10.60 6.98 -8.28
CA THR A 84 -9.21 7.40 -8.07
C THR A 84 -8.63 6.84 -6.77
N GLN A 85 -9.41 6.85 -5.67
CA GLN A 85 -8.97 6.27 -4.41
C GLN A 85 -8.78 4.76 -4.50
N VAL A 86 -9.73 4.05 -5.11
CA VAL A 86 -9.64 2.59 -5.31
C VAL A 86 -8.42 2.24 -6.16
N GLU A 87 -8.16 2.97 -7.24
CA GLU A 87 -6.95 2.78 -8.06
C GLU A 87 -5.68 2.94 -7.20
N SER A 88 -5.63 3.96 -6.34
CA SER A 88 -4.48 4.17 -5.45
C SER A 88 -4.27 3.00 -4.46
N TYR A 89 -5.35 2.44 -3.92
CA TYR A 89 -5.29 1.28 -3.02
C TYR A 89 -4.84 0.02 -3.75
N HIS A 90 -5.39 -0.24 -4.94
CA HIS A 90 -4.97 -1.38 -5.75
C HIS A 90 -3.50 -1.27 -6.14
N ARG A 91 -3.03 -0.08 -6.52
CA ARG A 91 -1.63 0.16 -6.81
C ARG A 91 -0.74 -0.12 -5.60
N ALA A 92 -1.10 0.39 -4.43
CA ALA A 92 -0.38 0.13 -3.19
C ALA A 92 -0.37 -1.35 -2.83
N GLU A 93 -1.46 -2.08 -3.05
CA GLU A 93 -1.54 -3.52 -2.77
C GLU A 93 -0.68 -4.34 -3.72
N VAL A 94 -0.66 -4.02 -5.02
CA VAL A 94 0.25 -4.63 -5.99
C VAL A 94 1.71 -4.39 -5.56
N GLU A 95 2.04 -3.15 -5.18
CA GLU A 95 3.39 -2.81 -4.70
C GLU A 95 3.75 -3.59 -3.43
N ARG A 96 2.80 -3.73 -2.49
CA ARG A 96 2.99 -4.55 -1.28
C ARG A 96 3.32 -6.00 -1.64
N LEU A 97 2.59 -6.61 -2.56
CA LEU A 97 2.82 -7.98 -3.01
C LEU A 97 4.16 -8.13 -3.75
N ALA A 98 4.48 -7.19 -4.65
CA ALA A 98 5.71 -7.18 -5.43
C ALA A 98 6.97 -6.95 -4.59
N SER A 99 6.84 -6.19 -3.49
CA SER A 99 7.93 -5.91 -2.55
C SER A 99 8.56 -7.17 -1.95
N SER A 100 7.86 -8.31 -1.96
CA SER A 100 8.40 -9.59 -1.49
C SER A 100 9.63 -10.05 -2.29
N ARG A 101 9.74 -9.66 -3.58
CA ARG A 101 10.75 -10.16 -4.51
C ARG A 101 11.53 -9.06 -5.22
N LEU A 102 10.92 -7.90 -5.47
CA LEU A 102 11.61 -6.74 -6.04
C LEU A 102 12.35 -5.94 -4.96
N ILE A 103 13.44 -5.28 -5.35
CA ILE A 103 14.18 -4.34 -4.49
C ILE A 103 13.30 -3.12 -4.22
N ASP A 104 12.85 -2.46 -5.29
CA ASP A 104 11.81 -1.44 -5.25
C ASP A 104 10.53 -2.00 -5.90
N ALA A 105 9.42 -1.92 -5.19
CA ALA A 105 8.13 -2.37 -5.70
C ALA A 105 7.60 -1.45 -6.82
N ARG A 106 8.01 -0.18 -6.85
CA ARG A 106 7.57 0.78 -7.88
C ARG A 106 8.12 0.46 -9.26
N ASP A 107 9.26 -0.22 -9.33
CA ASP A 107 9.87 -0.68 -10.58
C ASP A 107 8.98 -1.68 -11.34
N PHE A 108 8.03 -2.32 -10.63
CA PHE A 108 7.02 -3.17 -11.25
C PHE A 108 6.27 -2.47 -12.39
N TRP A 109 5.91 -1.20 -12.20
CA TRP A 109 5.19 -0.40 -13.20
C TRP A 109 6.05 -0.02 -14.39
N ALA A 110 7.37 0.13 -14.19
CA ALA A 110 8.32 0.37 -15.27
C ALA A 110 8.49 -0.86 -16.18
N GLY A 111 8.06 -2.05 -15.72
CA GLY A 111 7.97 -3.28 -16.51
C GLY A 111 6.84 -3.30 -17.53
N GLY A 112 5.97 -2.28 -17.57
CA GLY A 112 4.85 -2.19 -18.52
C GLY A 112 3.59 -2.94 -18.09
N ALA A 113 3.51 -3.40 -16.83
CA ALA A 113 2.30 -4.00 -16.30
C ALA A 113 1.19 -2.95 -16.14
N THR A 114 -0.05 -3.30 -16.52
CA THR A 114 -1.24 -2.46 -16.34
C THR A 114 -2.11 -3.02 -15.22
N LEU A 115 -2.81 -2.14 -14.49
CA LEU A 115 -3.60 -2.55 -13.34
C LEU A 115 -4.70 -3.55 -13.73
N ASP A 116 -5.40 -3.31 -14.85
CA ASP A 116 -6.48 -4.18 -15.34
C ASP A 116 -6.05 -5.64 -15.53
N SER A 117 -4.80 -5.88 -15.94
CA SER A 117 -4.29 -7.25 -16.14
C SER A 117 -4.12 -8.02 -14.83
N LEU A 118 -4.06 -7.31 -13.70
CA LEU A 118 -3.77 -7.84 -12.36
C LEU A 118 -5.01 -7.96 -11.50
N LEU A 119 -6.16 -7.46 -11.96
CA LEU A 119 -7.43 -7.60 -11.26
C LEU A 119 -8.10 -8.94 -11.60
N ASN A 120 -8.85 -9.47 -10.64
CA ASN A 120 -9.74 -10.60 -10.84
C ASN A 120 -11.13 -10.12 -11.32
N ASP A 121 -12.04 -11.07 -11.53
CA ASP A 121 -13.40 -10.79 -12.01
C ASP A 121 -14.23 -9.98 -11.00
N ALA A 122 -13.82 -9.94 -9.73
CA ALA A 122 -14.42 -9.11 -8.69
C ALA A 122 -13.79 -7.69 -8.61
N GLY A 123 -12.87 -7.36 -9.51
CA GLY A 123 -12.18 -6.06 -9.53
C GLY A 123 -11.16 -5.88 -8.40
N GLN A 124 -10.76 -6.96 -7.72
CA GLN A 124 -9.75 -6.94 -6.66
C GLN A 124 -8.39 -7.42 -7.21
N VAL A 125 -7.30 -7.00 -6.58
CA VAL A 125 -5.94 -7.43 -6.96
C VAL A 125 -5.79 -8.94 -6.78
N ASP A 126 -5.41 -9.64 -7.85
CA ASP A 126 -5.15 -11.08 -7.86
C ASP A 126 -3.67 -11.36 -7.51
N PRO A 127 -3.37 -11.93 -6.33
CA PRO A 127 -2.00 -12.19 -5.92
C PRO A 127 -1.27 -13.21 -6.81
N VAL A 128 -1.99 -14.13 -7.44
CA VAL A 128 -1.40 -15.13 -8.34
C VAL A 128 -0.91 -14.48 -9.62
N ARG A 129 -1.71 -13.58 -10.20
CA ARG A 129 -1.32 -12.81 -11.40
C ARG A 129 -0.16 -11.88 -11.11
N VAL A 130 -0.17 -11.19 -9.96
CA VAL A 130 0.95 -10.34 -9.54
C VAL A 130 2.22 -11.18 -9.38
N ALA A 131 2.16 -12.32 -8.69
CA ALA A 131 3.32 -13.21 -8.53
C ALA A 131 3.85 -13.73 -9.87
N GLN A 132 2.98 -14.03 -10.84
CA GLN A 132 3.37 -14.41 -12.19
C GLN A 132 4.11 -13.26 -12.90
N ALA A 133 3.51 -12.06 -12.93
CA ALA A 133 4.11 -10.89 -13.56
C ALA A 133 5.48 -10.54 -12.94
N VAL A 134 5.61 -10.65 -11.60
CA VAL A 134 6.88 -10.43 -10.91
C VAL A 134 7.92 -11.49 -11.29
N ARG A 135 7.53 -12.75 -11.51
CA ARG A 135 8.46 -13.79 -12.00
C ARG A 135 8.95 -13.49 -13.42
N ASP A 136 8.06 -13.06 -14.29
CA ASP A 136 8.40 -12.72 -15.68
C ASP A 136 9.30 -11.47 -15.73
N LEU A 137 9.02 -10.48 -14.87
CA LEU A 137 9.88 -9.31 -14.69
C LEU A 137 11.26 -9.71 -14.12
N ALA A 138 11.30 -10.63 -13.16
CA ALA A 138 12.55 -11.13 -12.61
C ALA A 138 13.41 -11.84 -13.66
N ALA A 139 12.79 -12.58 -14.58
CA ALA A 139 13.49 -13.27 -15.66
C ALA A 139 14.08 -12.29 -16.68
N SER A 140 13.34 -11.23 -17.01
CA SER A 140 13.81 -10.20 -17.95
C SER A 140 14.80 -9.22 -17.35
N ARG A 141 14.67 -8.89 -16.05
CA ARG A 141 15.48 -7.89 -15.33
C ARG A 141 15.95 -8.44 -13.98
N PRO A 142 16.93 -9.37 -13.97
CA PRO A 142 17.36 -10.02 -12.73
C PRO A 142 17.90 -9.06 -11.66
N HIS A 143 18.53 -7.96 -12.07
CA HIS A 143 19.13 -6.98 -11.17
C HIS A 143 18.11 -6.10 -10.43
N TRP A 144 16.82 -6.15 -10.78
CA TRP A 144 15.73 -5.48 -10.04
C TRP A 144 15.20 -6.33 -8.88
N CYS A 145 15.56 -7.61 -8.84
CA CYS A 145 15.12 -8.52 -7.80
C CYS A 145 16.08 -8.53 -6.63
N LYS A 146 15.51 -8.75 -5.45
CA LYS A 146 16.29 -9.07 -4.25
C LYS A 146 16.99 -10.39 -4.51
N ASN A 147 18.31 -10.34 -4.73
CA ASN A 147 19.11 -11.55 -4.71
C ASN A 147 19.03 -12.12 -3.29
N ALA A 148 18.55 -13.36 -3.17
CA ALA A 148 18.63 -14.07 -1.91
C ALA A 148 20.11 -14.15 -1.56
N ALA A 149 20.53 -13.36 -0.57
CA ALA A 149 21.87 -13.48 -0.03
C ALA A 149 22.06 -14.94 0.38
N ALA A 150 23.17 -15.55 -0.07
CA ALA A 150 23.52 -16.89 0.39
C ALA A 150 23.43 -16.91 1.92
N PRO A 151 22.92 -18.00 2.52
CA PRO A 151 22.83 -18.08 3.97
C PRO A 151 24.19 -17.75 4.56
N ALA A 152 24.22 -16.87 5.56
CA ALA A 152 25.45 -16.47 6.22
C ALA A 152 26.22 -17.74 6.58
N GLY A 153 27.32 -18.00 5.89
CA GLY A 153 28.18 -19.14 6.19
C GLY A 153 28.55 -19.04 7.66
N SER A 154 28.27 -20.07 8.45
CA SER A 154 28.65 -20.08 9.85
C SER A 154 30.17 -19.96 9.91
N VAL A 155 30.68 -18.79 10.26
CA VAL A 155 32.11 -18.63 10.58
C VAL A 155 32.32 -19.35 11.90
N THR A 156 32.76 -20.60 11.83
CA THR A 156 33.12 -21.36 13.02
C THR A 156 34.40 -20.73 13.60
N PRO A 157 34.35 -20.13 14.81
CA PRO A 157 35.56 -19.65 15.47
C PRO A 157 36.44 -20.87 15.78
N GLY A 158 37.51 -21.04 15.00
CA GLY A 158 38.39 -22.22 15.06
C GLY A 158 38.74 -22.84 13.71
N ALA A 159 38.10 -22.41 12.61
CA ALA A 159 38.56 -22.77 11.26
C ALA A 159 39.97 -22.21 11.07
N ARG A 160 40.96 -23.11 11.05
CA ARG A 160 42.38 -22.81 10.85
C ARG A 160 42.51 -22.00 9.56
N LYS A 161 43.18 -20.85 9.63
CA LYS A 161 43.61 -20.07 8.46
C LYS A 161 44.15 -21.04 7.40
N PRO A 162 43.72 -20.97 6.12
CA PRO A 162 44.43 -21.70 5.08
C PRO A 162 45.89 -21.27 5.17
N ASP A 163 46.76 -22.25 5.34
CA ASP A 163 48.19 -22.06 5.42
C ASP A 163 48.64 -21.46 4.07
N THR A 164 48.92 -20.16 4.06
CA THR A 164 49.46 -19.46 2.90
C THR A 164 50.98 -19.62 2.82
N SER A 165 51.58 -20.53 3.58
CA SER A 165 52.97 -20.95 3.39
C SER A 165 53.05 -21.95 2.24
N GLY A 166 52.77 -21.46 1.04
CA GLY A 166 53.42 -21.94 -0.18
C GLY A 166 54.55 -20.97 -0.47
N ASP A 167 55.78 -21.42 -0.25
CA ASP A 167 57.00 -20.71 -0.63
C ASP A 167 56.99 -20.35 -2.13
N ASP A 168 57.51 -19.14 -2.40
CA ASP A 168 58.06 -18.64 -3.66
C ASP A 168 57.19 -18.62 -4.93
N ASP A 169 56.62 -17.44 -5.22
CA ASP A 169 57.09 -16.73 -6.43
C ASP A 169 56.89 -15.21 -6.31
N ALA A 170 57.91 -14.48 -6.74
CA ALA A 170 58.04 -13.03 -6.61
C ALA A 170 56.93 -12.26 -7.35
N SER A 171 56.60 -11.06 -6.82
CA SER A 171 55.90 -9.93 -7.49
C SER A 171 54.39 -9.68 -7.27
N THR A 172 53.82 -9.91 -6.09
CA THR A 172 52.60 -9.16 -5.72
C THR A 172 52.98 -7.83 -5.07
N THR A 173 53.25 -6.81 -5.88
CA THR A 173 53.29 -5.42 -5.41
C THR A 173 51.96 -5.12 -4.75
N THR A 174 51.97 -5.01 -3.43
CA THR A 174 50.77 -4.64 -2.69
C THR A 174 50.53 -3.14 -2.87
N TRP A 175 49.27 -2.70 -2.75
CA TRP A 175 48.96 -1.26 -2.76
C TRP A 175 49.72 -0.48 -1.69
N GLY A 176 50.11 -1.15 -0.59
CA GLY A 176 50.98 -0.59 0.44
C GLY A 176 52.38 -0.25 -0.06
N ASP A 177 52.97 -1.09 -0.91
CA ASP A 177 54.26 -0.82 -1.53
C ASP A 177 54.19 0.36 -2.50
N VAL A 178 53.08 0.48 -3.26
CA VAL A 178 52.86 1.62 -4.15
C VAL A 178 52.80 2.94 -3.38
N PHE A 179 52.05 2.97 -2.27
CA PHE A 179 51.96 4.16 -1.42
C PHE A 179 53.26 4.47 -0.68
N THR A 180 53.98 3.44 -0.24
CA THR A 180 55.28 3.61 0.42
C THR A 180 56.30 4.14 -0.57
N ARG A 181 56.35 3.59 -1.79
CA ARG A 181 57.22 4.06 -2.88
C ARG A 181 56.92 5.49 -3.33
N ALA A 182 55.65 5.90 -3.35
CA ALA A 182 55.28 7.28 -3.63
C ALA A 182 55.69 8.26 -2.51
N ARG A 183 55.72 7.79 -1.26
CA ARG A 183 56.09 8.59 -0.08
C ARG A 183 57.60 8.70 0.11
N THR A 184 58.37 7.67 -0.25
CA THR A 184 59.82 7.63 0.01
C THR A 184 60.68 8.12 -1.17
N GLY A 185 60.07 8.44 -2.32
CA GLY A 185 60.71 9.24 -3.37
C GLY A 185 62.04 8.70 -3.89
N THR A 186 62.24 7.39 -3.93
CA THR A 186 63.47 6.81 -4.47
C THR A 186 63.37 6.67 -5.99
N VAL A 187 63.86 7.69 -6.69
CA VAL A 187 64.23 7.61 -8.10
C VAL A 187 65.56 6.88 -8.17
N GLU A 188 65.54 5.58 -8.47
CA GLU A 188 66.75 4.86 -8.87
C GLU A 188 66.93 5.04 -10.37
N ALA A 189 68.02 5.71 -10.75
CA ALA A 189 68.45 5.92 -12.12
C ALA A 189 68.92 4.61 -12.76
N GLY A 190 68.62 4.46 -14.05
CA GLY A 190 69.11 3.34 -14.88
C GLY A 190 70.58 3.43 -15.23
#